data_AF-A0A2M7E4G6-F1
#
_entry.id   AF-A0A2M7E4G6-F1
#
_cell.length_a   1.000
_cell.length_b   1.000
_cell.length_c   1.000
_cell.angle_alpha   90.00
_cell.angle_beta   90.00
_cell.angle_gamma   90.00
#
_symmetry.space_group_name_H-M   'P 1'
#
loop_
_entity.id
_entity.type
_entity.pdbx_description
1 polymer ?
#
loop_
_entity_poly.entity_id
_entity_poly.type
_entity_poly.pdbx_seq_one_letter_code
_entity_poly.pdbx_strand_id
1 'polypeptide(L)'
;MVRISEDQLRLLSKDELIVLIMKLFDELDLLKIRMVDLEEKLNQKVSPENQKKEILSWVKMNVKSKKKKSRKKRLNSFVRLKDTPTNTIFHSHEKCPNCDGYLGKPSVCYSRQIIDIPII
;
A
#
# COMPACT_ATOMS: atom_id res chain seq x y z
N MET A 1 19.87 -7.25 21.89
CA MET A 1 20.23 -5.86 22.23
C MET A 1 20.31 -5.75 23.73
N VAL A 2 21.52 -5.73 24.27
CA VAL A 2 21.74 -5.48 25.70
C VAL A 2 21.38 -4.02 25.95
N ARG A 3 20.35 -3.76 26.76
CA ARG A 3 20.01 -2.40 27.20
C ARG A 3 20.78 -2.13 28.48
N ILE A 4 21.91 -1.47 28.35
CA ILE A 4 22.69 -0.97 29.50
C ILE A 4 22.09 0.39 29.88
N SER A 5 21.73 0.58 31.15
CA SER A 5 21.22 1.87 31.65
C SER A 5 22.36 2.86 31.87
N GLU A 6 22.08 4.17 31.83
CA GLU A 6 23.10 5.20 32.05
C GLU A 6 23.83 5.06 33.40
N ASP A 7 23.14 4.62 34.44
CA ASP A 7 23.73 4.43 35.77
C ASP A 7 24.77 3.30 35.77
N GLN A 8 24.59 2.27 34.93
CA GLN A 8 25.55 1.18 34.78
C GLN A 8 26.80 1.63 34.00
N LEU A 9 26.65 2.55 33.06
CA LEU A 9 27.78 3.13 32.31
C LEU A 9 28.71 3.97 33.20
N ARG A 10 28.16 4.64 34.21
CA ARG A 10 28.94 5.46 35.17
C ARG A 10 29.73 4.63 36.17
N LEU A 11 29.34 3.38 36.39
CA LEU A 11 30.01 2.44 37.30
C LEU A 11 31.17 1.68 36.64
N LEU A 12 31.26 1.69 35.30
CA LEU A 12 32.31 1.04 34.55
C LEU A 12 33.62 1.83 34.64
N SER A 13 34.72 1.10 34.79
CA SER A 13 36.05 1.69 34.68
C SER A 13 36.34 2.13 33.24
N LYS A 14 37.31 3.03 33.07
CA LYS A 14 37.70 3.56 31.75
C LYS A 14 38.07 2.43 30.76
N ASP A 15 38.78 1.41 31.23
CA ASP A 15 39.23 0.31 30.39
C ASP A 15 38.07 -0.58 29.95
N GLU A 16 37.13 -0.88 30.86
CA GLU A 16 35.92 -1.64 30.52
C GLU A 16 35.03 -0.86 29.53
N LEU A 17 34.98 0.46 29.66
CA LEU A 17 34.22 1.32 28.76
C LEU A 17 34.83 1.34 27.36
N ILE A 18 36.16 1.33 27.24
CA ILE A 18 36.86 1.19 25.95
C ILE A 18 36.54 -0.17 25.31
N VAL A 19 36.60 -1.27 26.07
CA VAL A 19 36.26 -2.61 25.58
C VAL A 19 34.82 -2.68 25.10
N LEU A 20 33.88 -2.05 25.82
CA LEU A 20 32.48 -1.98 25.43
C LEU A 20 32.30 -1.20 24.12
N ILE A 21 32.97 -0.06 23.99
CA ILE A 21 32.94 0.75 22.76
C ILE A 21 33.43 -0.08 21.57
N MET A 22 34.54 -0.80 21.69
CA MET A 22 35.07 -1.64 20.62
C MET A 22 34.07 -2.73 20.19
N LYS A 23 33.45 -3.43 21.16
CA LYS A 23 32.42 -4.44 20.87
C LYS A 23 31.21 -3.85 20.13
N LEU A 24 30.77 -2.66 20.54
CA LEU A 24 29.65 -1.98 19.87
C LEU A 24 29.99 -1.56 18.44
N PHE A 25 31.23 -1.14 18.18
CA PHE A 25 31.69 -0.85 16.82
C PHE A 25 31.69 -2.12 15.95
N ASP A 26 32.21 -3.23 16.46
CA ASP A 26 32.20 -4.52 15.75
C ASP A 26 30.77 -4.96 15.41
N GLU A 27 29.84 -4.84 16.36
CA GLU A 27 28.43 -5.15 16.14
C GLU A 27 27.78 -4.24 15.10
N LEU A 28 28.07 -2.93 15.14
CA LEU A 28 27.57 -1.98 14.16
C LEU A 28 28.07 -2.30 12.75
N ASP A 29 29.33 -2.67 12.60
CA ASP A 29 29.89 -3.00 11.28
C ASP A 29 29.32 -4.30 10.73
N LEU A 30 29.13 -5.33 11.56
CA LEU A 30 28.42 -6.55 11.18
C LEU A 30 26.97 -6.28 10.74
N LEU A 31 26.26 -5.39 11.46
CA LEU A 31 24.88 -5.04 11.12
C LEU A 31 24.81 -4.24 9.82
N LYS A 32 25.74 -3.31 9.58
CA LYS A 32 25.83 -2.57 8.30
C LYS A 32 26.05 -3.51 7.12
N ILE A 33 27.00 -4.45 7.23
CA ILE A 33 27.25 -5.46 6.18
C ILE A 33 25.97 -6.24 5.90
N ARG A 34 25.26 -6.69 6.94
CA ARG A 34 24.00 -7.43 6.79
C ARG A 34 22.89 -6.59 6.16
N MET A 35 22.81 -5.28 6.44
CA MET A 35 21.84 -4.41 5.77
C MET A 35 22.11 -4.32 4.28
N VAL A 36 23.37 -4.08 3.88
CA VAL A 36 23.78 -4.03 2.47
C VAL A 36 23.41 -5.32 1.74
N ASP A 37 23.76 -6.49 2.31
CA ASP A 37 23.40 -7.79 1.75
C ASP A 37 21.89 -7.99 1.55
N LEU A 38 21.08 -7.50 2.50
CA LEU A 38 19.62 -7.62 2.43
C LEU A 38 19.02 -6.65 1.42
N GLU A 39 19.53 -5.44 1.33
CA GLU A 39 19.15 -4.43 0.34
C GLU A 39 19.48 -4.92 -1.07
N GLU A 40 20.66 -5.50 -1.29
CA GLU A 40 21.02 -6.12 -2.57
C GLU A 40 20.08 -7.27 -2.94
N LYS A 41 19.77 -8.16 -1.99
CA LYS A 41 18.80 -9.26 -2.19
C LYS A 41 17.38 -8.77 -2.49
N LEU A 42 16.98 -7.63 -1.93
CA LEU A 42 15.69 -7.01 -2.23
C LEU A 42 15.71 -6.34 -3.61
N ASN A 43 16.74 -5.58 -3.93
CA ASN A 43 16.89 -4.91 -5.23
C ASN A 43 16.95 -5.90 -6.39
N GLN A 44 17.66 -7.03 -6.22
CA GLN A 44 17.66 -8.12 -7.21
C GLN A 44 16.26 -8.72 -7.41
N LYS A 45 15.46 -8.82 -6.34
CA LYS A 45 14.09 -9.34 -6.43
C LYS A 45 13.15 -8.34 -7.09
N VAL A 46 13.33 -7.03 -6.90
CA VAL A 46 12.38 -5.97 -7.30
C VAL A 46 12.47 -5.58 -8.79
N SER A 47 13.33 -6.22 -9.61
CA SER A 47 13.34 -5.97 -11.06
C SER A 47 11.92 -6.15 -11.66
N PRO A 48 11.33 -5.08 -12.25
CA PRO A 48 9.90 -4.98 -12.49
C PRO A 48 9.38 -5.80 -13.69
N GLU A 49 10.26 -6.46 -14.45
CA GLU A 49 9.86 -7.11 -15.70
C GLU A 49 9.45 -8.59 -15.58
N ASN A 50 9.64 -9.25 -14.43
CA ASN A 50 9.38 -10.70 -14.35
C ASN A 50 8.72 -11.23 -13.07
N GLN A 51 8.10 -10.39 -12.23
CA GLN A 51 7.33 -10.91 -11.09
C GLN A 51 5.91 -11.36 -11.47
N LYS A 52 5.80 -12.40 -12.30
CA LYS A 52 4.74 -13.38 -12.02
C LYS A 52 5.13 -13.98 -10.67
N LYS A 53 4.48 -13.56 -9.58
CA LYS A 53 4.63 -14.22 -8.28
C LYS A 53 4.35 -15.70 -8.49
N GLU A 54 5.39 -16.50 -8.67
CA GLU A 54 5.29 -17.95 -8.69
C GLU A 54 4.82 -18.34 -7.29
N ILE A 55 3.51 -18.59 -7.21
CA ILE A 55 2.89 -19.13 -6.01
C ILE A 55 3.63 -20.43 -5.74
N LEU A 56 4.27 -20.52 -4.58
CA LEU A 56 5.02 -21.70 -4.16
C LEU A 56 4.12 -22.95 -4.34
N SER A 57 4.68 -24.03 -4.88
CA SER A 57 3.92 -25.22 -5.28
C SER A 57 3.12 -25.87 -4.13
N TRP A 58 3.53 -25.67 -2.88
CA TRP A 58 2.84 -26.14 -1.69
C TRP A 58 1.70 -25.22 -1.22
N VAL A 59 1.65 -23.97 -1.70
CA VAL A 59 0.59 -23.02 -1.38
C VAL A 59 -0.61 -23.31 -2.27
N LYS A 60 -1.67 -23.85 -1.65
CA LYS A 60 -2.94 -24.08 -2.32
C LYS A 60 -3.49 -22.76 -2.89
N MET A 61 -3.63 -22.69 -4.21
CA MET A 61 -4.31 -21.57 -4.85
C MET A 61 -5.75 -21.45 -4.31
N ASN A 62 -6.10 -20.30 -3.73
CA ASN A 62 -7.45 -20.05 -3.21
C ASN A 62 -8.51 -20.00 -4.33
N VAL A 63 -8.09 -19.79 -5.58
CA VAL A 63 -8.99 -19.72 -6.74
C VAL A 63 -8.49 -20.70 -7.81
N LYS A 64 -9.34 -21.65 -8.22
CA LYS A 64 -9.06 -22.53 -9.36
C LYS A 64 -8.90 -21.67 -10.62
N SER A 65 -7.88 -21.93 -11.43
CA SER A 65 -7.66 -21.30 -12.73
C SER A 65 -8.81 -21.65 -13.69
N LYS A 66 -9.88 -20.87 -13.66
CA LYS A 66 -10.99 -21.00 -14.60
C LYS A 66 -10.58 -20.32 -15.91
N LYS A 67 -10.68 -21.04 -17.03
CA LYS A 67 -10.64 -20.41 -18.36
C LYS A 67 -11.70 -19.31 -18.38
N LYS A 68 -11.31 -18.06 -18.67
CA LYS A 68 -12.25 -16.95 -18.81
C LYS A 68 -13.17 -17.25 -20.00
N LYS A 69 -14.33 -17.84 -19.74
CA LYS A 69 -15.38 -17.97 -20.76
C LYS A 69 -15.88 -16.56 -21.07
N SER A 70 -16.02 -16.24 -22.35
CA SER A 70 -16.72 -15.02 -22.74
C SER A 70 -18.13 -15.06 -22.14
N ARG A 71 -18.53 -13.97 -21.50
CA ARG A 71 -19.89 -13.84 -20.99
C ARG A 71 -20.85 -13.90 -22.18
N LYS A 72 -21.86 -14.76 -22.13
CA LYS A 72 -22.93 -14.80 -23.14
C LYS A 72 -23.53 -13.40 -23.26
N LYS A 73 -23.39 -12.77 -24.43
CA LYS A 73 -24.02 -11.48 -24.70
C LYS A 73 -25.53 -11.69 -24.76
N ARG A 74 -26.30 -10.80 -24.12
CA ARG A 74 -27.75 -10.77 -24.28
C ARG A 74 -28.05 -10.25 -25.70
N LEU A 75 -29.09 -10.78 -26.33
CA LEU A 75 -29.54 -10.28 -27.65
C LEU A 75 -29.96 -8.81 -27.54
N ASN A 76 -30.80 -8.51 -26.53
CA ASN A 76 -31.28 -7.17 -26.26
C ASN A 76 -30.89 -6.75 -24.83
N SER A 77 -30.51 -5.48 -24.68
CA SER A 77 -30.34 -4.83 -23.38
C SER A 77 -31.62 -4.06 -23.07
N PHE A 78 -32.30 -4.41 -21.98
CA PHE A 78 -33.43 -3.64 -21.45
C PHE A 78 -32.99 -2.52 -20.51
N VAL A 79 -31.70 -2.17 -20.53
CA VAL A 79 -31.19 -1.06 -19.72
C VAL A 79 -31.59 0.24 -20.42
N ARG A 80 -32.24 1.13 -19.68
CA ARG A 80 -32.45 2.50 -20.11
C ARG A 80 -31.10 3.18 -20.31
N LEU A 81 -30.83 3.66 -21.53
CA LEU A 81 -29.70 4.55 -21.78
C LEU A 81 -29.98 5.87 -21.04
N LYS A 82 -29.00 6.33 -20.28
CA LYS A 82 -29.05 7.67 -19.68
C LYS A 82 -28.78 8.68 -20.78
N ASP A 83 -29.56 9.74 -20.81
CA ASP A 83 -29.29 10.86 -21.71
C ASP A 83 -28.03 11.61 -21.29
N THR A 84 -27.42 12.33 -22.22
CA THR A 84 -26.31 13.23 -21.92
C THR A 84 -26.82 14.39 -21.05
N PRO A 85 -26.34 14.56 -19.82
CA PRO A 85 -26.79 15.65 -18.96
C PRO A 85 -26.40 16.98 -19.57
N THR A 86 -27.34 17.94 -19.59
CA THR A 86 -27.05 19.32 -20.04
C THR A 86 -26.04 20.01 -19.14
N ASN A 87 -26.13 19.75 -17.83
CA ASN A 87 -25.22 20.26 -16.80
C ASN A 87 -24.92 19.19 -15.75
N THR A 88 -23.71 19.20 -15.21
CA THR A 88 -23.29 18.34 -14.10
C THR A 88 -22.86 19.20 -12.92
N ILE A 89 -23.42 18.93 -11.74
CA ILE A 89 -23.09 19.62 -10.50
C ILE A 89 -22.44 18.61 -9.56
N PHE A 90 -21.23 18.91 -9.09
CA PHE A 90 -20.51 18.09 -8.12
C PHE A 90 -20.57 18.74 -6.74
N HIS A 91 -21.12 18.02 -5.78
CA HIS A 91 -21.11 18.43 -4.37
C HIS A 91 -20.00 17.65 -3.65
N SER A 92 -18.84 18.27 -3.49
CA SER A 92 -17.73 17.71 -2.71
C SER A 92 -17.03 18.81 -1.93
N HIS A 93 -16.60 18.49 -0.71
CA HIS A 93 -15.74 19.38 0.07
C HIS A 93 -14.28 19.20 -0.37
N GLU A 94 -13.60 20.31 -0.68
CA GLU A 94 -12.16 20.30 -0.96
C GLU A 94 -11.32 20.09 0.31
N LYS A 95 -11.86 20.52 1.46
CA LYS A 95 -11.22 20.42 2.76
C LYS A 95 -12.14 19.81 3.80
N CYS A 96 -11.55 19.14 4.79
CA CYS A 96 -12.28 18.61 5.92
C CYS A 96 -12.83 19.77 6.77
N PRO A 97 -14.15 19.86 7.01
CA PRO A 97 -14.74 20.96 7.79
C PRO A 97 -14.29 20.99 9.27
N ASN A 98 -13.73 19.89 9.78
CA ASN A 98 -13.33 19.77 11.18
C ASN A 98 -11.84 19.99 11.42
N CYS A 99 -10.98 19.73 10.43
CA CYS A 99 -9.51 19.81 10.60
C CYS A 99 -8.78 20.53 9.46
N ASP A 100 -9.50 21.12 8.51
CA ASP A 100 -9.02 21.84 7.32
C ASP A 100 -8.03 21.05 6.42
N GLY A 101 -7.88 19.76 6.66
CA GLY A 101 -7.06 18.86 5.85
C GLY A 101 -7.63 18.70 4.43
N TYR A 102 -6.75 18.64 3.43
CA TYR A 102 -7.14 18.54 2.02
C TYR A 102 -7.74 17.16 1.72
N LEU A 103 -9.00 17.14 1.27
CA LEU A 103 -9.67 15.95 0.79
C LEU A 103 -9.33 15.84 -0.71
N GLY A 104 -8.68 14.75 -1.11
CA GLY A 104 -8.17 14.57 -2.47
C GLY A 104 -9.24 14.62 -3.56
N LYS A 105 -8.89 14.18 -4.77
CA LYS A 105 -9.83 14.25 -5.91
C LYS A 105 -11.12 13.47 -5.62
N PRO A 106 -12.30 14.09 -5.74
CA PRO A 106 -13.56 13.39 -5.52
C PRO A 106 -13.75 12.27 -6.56
N SER A 107 -14.32 11.16 -6.13
CA SER A 107 -14.67 10.03 -7.00
C SER A 107 -16.19 9.88 -7.07
N VAL A 108 -16.71 9.71 -8.28
CA VAL A 108 -18.15 9.59 -8.52
C VAL A 108 -18.57 8.13 -8.34
N CYS A 109 -19.27 7.83 -7.24
CA CYS A 109 -19.79 6.48 -7.01
C CYS A 109 -21.00 6.14 -7.87
N TYR A 110 -21.90 7.11 -8.14
CA TYR A 110 -23.09 6.90 -8.96
C TYR A 110 -23.58 8.21 -9.60
N SER A 111 -24.28 8.09 -10.73
CA SER A 111 -25.01 9.19 -11.39
C SER A 111 -26.50 8.86 -11.48
N ARG A 112 -27.38 9.87 -11.31
CA ARG A 112 -28.83 9.73 -11.49
C ARG A 112 -29.31 10.76 -12.52
N GLN A 113 -30.27 10.37 -13.35
CA GLN A 113 -30.98 11.29 -14.24
C GLN A 113 -32.30 11.67 -13.56
N ILE A 114 -32.52 12.96 -13.36
CA ILE A 114 -33.81 13.50 -12.89
C ILE A 114 -34.66 13.73 -14.14
N ILE A 115 -35.91 13.28 -14.11
CA ILE A 115 -36.86 13.46 -15.21
C ILE A 115 -38.05 14.20 -14.62
N ASP A 116 -38.26 15.41 -15.10
CA ASP A 116 -39.43 16.19 -14.70
C ASP A 116 -40.61 15.70 -15.53
N ILE A 117 -41.54 15.02 -14.87
CA ILE A 117 -42.80 14.60 -15.47
C ILE A 117 -43.78 15.75 -15.28
N PRO A 118 -44.30 16.37 -16.35
CA PRO A 118 -45.30 17.42 -16.20
C PRO A 118 -46.56 16.85 -15.54
N ILE A 119 -47.05 17.55 -14.51
CA ILE A 119 -48.33 17.26 -13.88
C ILE A 119 -49.40 17.85 -14.80
N ILE A 120 -50.30 16.99 -15.29
CA ILE A 120 -51.48 17.37 -16.10
C ILE A 120 -52.66 17.58 -15.15
#